data_AF-W6ZDA0-F1
#
_entry.id   AF-W6ZDA0-F1
#
_cell.length_a   1.000
_cell.length_b   1.000
_cell.length_c   1.000
_cell.angle_alpha   90.00
_cell.angle_beta   90.00
_cell.angle_gamma   90.00
#
_symmetry.space_group_name_H-M   'P 1'
#
loop_
_entity.id
_entity.type
_entity.pdbx_description
1 polymer ?
#
loop_
_entity_poly.entity_id
_entity_poly.type
_entity_poly.pdbx_seq_one_letter_code
_entity_poly.pdbx_strand_id
1 'polypeptide(L)'
;MPTLPPHQSVFSYTLTKPYPFLWFTPVAIVGGILASVLFSFLNLATSGYDTVTVTTSEPNATITNTTYFHNWPSFKTSKIRPTCEPQRLPVYEYYYTNNTAFPYQLYSIDNHGTEEWTTYLADIAHLNNPLTECEFQQICIRFEDERDDDFGERSSLDAFLSCVVDIETGRKKIGLVANYSPRQEKQSFPLSMDRNQTASLWWGKSLISWYFAQTMYEMRQAAYMPVNLTMGSTEEYYMNEGQVFFLTIPQISDAEQFKSDSWMEFKPACFFFPDRGATRFANTWKCDREAKYRYKEFRQIWYYAEMLAKSFYTTIMADLGQITLNVLENGDLPQ
;
A
#
# COMPACT_ATOMS: atom_id res chain seq x y z
N MET A 1 -89.69 -76.29 -23.71
CA MET A 1 -88.46 -75.53 -24.06
C MET A 1 -87.32 -76.09 -23.23
N PRO A 2 -86.29 -76.70 -23.83
CA PRO A 2 -85.12 -77.16 -23.08
C PRO A 2 -84.09 -76.02 -22.96
N THR A 3 -83.59 -75.81 -21.73
CA THR A 3 -82.49 -74.90 -21.41
C THR A 3 -81.15 -75.61 -21.60
N LEU A 4 -80.25 -75.01 -22.38
CA LEU A 4 -78.87 -75.49 -22.56
C LEU A 4 -78.03 -75.24 -21.28
N PRO A 5 -77.15 -76.17 -20.87
CA PRO A 5 -76.28 -75.97 -19.72
C PRO A 5 -75.13 -74.97 -20.03
N PRO A 6 -74.60 -74.28 -19.01
CA PRO A 6 -73.56 -73.26 -19.18
C PRO A 6 -72.20 -73.88 -19.52
N HIS A 7 -71.48 -73.23 -20.44
CA HIS A 7 -70.14 -73.62 -20.87
C HIS A 7 -69.12 -73.38 -19.73
N GLN A 8 -68.53 -74.43 -19.18
CA GLN A 8 -67.37 -74.32 -18.29
C GLN A 8 -66.09 -74.23 -19.13
N SER A 9 -65.37 -73.11 -19.00
CA SER A 9 -64.01 -72.98 -19.53
C SER A 9 -63.04 -73.75 -18.62
N VAL A 10 -62.46 -74.84 -19.13
CA VAL A 10 -61.46 -75.67 -18.44
C VAL A 10 -60.06 -75.31 -18.96
N PHE A 11 -59.66 -74.06 -18.80
CA PHE A 11 -58.28 -73.66 -19.05
C PHE A 11 -57.68 -73.04 -17.80
N SER A 12 -56.92 -73.85 -17.06
CA SER A 12 -55.97 -73.40 -16.04
C SER A 12 -54.57 -73.63 -16.61
N TYR A 13 -53.76 -72.58 -16.69
CA TYR A 13 -52.36 -72.70 -17.08
C TYR A 13 -51.52 -72.94 -15.81
N THR A 14 -51.04 -74.15 -15.60
CA THR A 14 -50.01 -74.47 -14.60
C THR A 14 -48.65 -74.62 -15.28
N LEU A 15 -48.11 -73.49 -15.75
CA LEU A 15 -46.74 -73.41 -16.27
C LEU A 15 -46.10 -72.11 -15.83
N THR A 16 -45.90 -71.95 -14.52
CA THR A 16 -44.83 -71.09 -14.02
C THR A 16 -43.51 -71.83 -14.26
N LYS A 17 -42.98 -71.72 -15.48
CA LYS A 17 -41.65 -72.25 -15.78
C LYS A 17 -40.67 -71.47 -14.88
N PRO A 18 -39.97 -72.12 -13.93
CA PRO A 18 -39.04 -71.40 -13.07
C PRO A 18 -37.99 -70.74 -13.96
N TYR A 19 -37.68 -69.48 -13.65
CA TYR A 19 -36.72 -68.71 -14.43
C TYR A 19 -35.39 -69.49 -14.50
N PRO A 20 -34.84 -69.75 -15.70
CA PRO A 20 -33.76 -70.72 -15.89
C PRO A 20 -32.46 -70.33 -15.18
N PHE A 21 -32.31 -69.06 -14.81
CA PHE A 21 -31.14 -68.54 -14.10
C PHE A 21 -31.52 -68.06 -12.70
N LEU A 22 -31.74 -68.99 -11.77
CA LEU A 22 -32.07 -68.69 -10.37
C LEU A 22 -31.01 -67.81 -9.65
N TRP A 23 -29.77 -67.79 -10.15
CA TRP A 23 -28.68 -66.95 -9.66
C TRP A 23 -28.73 -65.50 -10.17
N PHE A 24 -29.47 -65.23 -11.24
CA PHE A 24 -29.53 -63.90 -11.84
C PHE A 24 -30.21 -62.89 -10.92
N THR A 25 -31.32 -63.28 -10.28
CA THR A 25 -32.07 -62.42 -9.36
C THR A 25 -31.23 -61.96 -8.17
N PRO A 26 -30.55 -62.83 -7.41
CA PRO A 26 -29.68 -62.39 -6.32
C PRO A 26 -28.47 -61.59 -6.81
N VAL A 27 -27.88 -61.93 -7.96
CA VAL A 27 -26.77 -61.14 -8.54
C VAL A 27 -27.23 -59.75 -8.96
N ALA A 28 -28.42 -59.61 -9.55
CA ALA A 28 -28.99 -58.33 -9.93
C ALA A 28 -29.31 -57.47 -8.71
N ILE A 29 -29.81 -58.06 -7.62
CA ILE A 29 -30.06 -57.37 -6.36
C ILE A 29 -28.75 -56.89 -5.74
N VAL A 30 -27.76 -57.77 -5.60
CA VAL A 30 -26.45 -57.41 -5.02
C VAL A 30 -25.72 -56.38 -5.88
N GLY A 31 -25.73 -56.57 -7.20
CA GLY A 31 -25.16 -55.61 -8.16
C GLY A 31 -25.87 -54.27 -8.12
N GLY A 32 -27.20 -54.25 -7.98
CA GLY A 32 -28.00 -53.04 -7.82
C GLY A 32 -27.68 -52.29 -6.51
N ILE A 33 -27.51 -53.01 -5.40
CA ILE A 33 -27.09 -52.42 -4.12
C ILE A 33 -25.70 -51.82 -4.25
N LEU A 34 -24.72 -52.56 -4.79
CA LEU A 34 -23.36 -52.08 -4.98
C LEU A 34 -23.31 -50.85 -5.90
N ALA A 35 -24.06 -50.87 -7.01
CA ALA A 35 -24.17 -49.75 -7.91
C ALA A 35 -24.83 -48.54 -7.22
N SER A 36 -25.92 -48.75 -6.48
CA SER A 36 -26.59 -47.69 -5.72
C SER A 36 -25.64 -47.05 -4.71
N VAL A 37 -24.90 -47.86 -3.94
CA VAL A 37 -23.91 -47.36 -2.98
C VAL A 37 -22.84 -46.54 -3.70
N LEU A 38 -22.28 -47.06 -4.80
CA LEU A 38 -21.26 -46.38 -5.59
C LEU A 38 -21.76 -45.04 -6.15
N PHE A 39 -22.95 -45.02 -6.76
CA PHE A 39 -23.53 -43.80 -7.31
C PHE A 39 -23.91 -42.79 -6.24
N SER A 40 -24.37 -43.24 -5.06
CA SER A 40 -24.60 -42.36 -3.91
C SER A 40 -23.31 -41.72 -3.42
N PHE A 41 -22.21 -42.49 -3.30
CA PHE A 41 -20.90 -41.95 -2.92
C PHE A 41 -20.37 -40.96 -3.97
N LEU A 42 -20.50 -41.28 -5.26
CA LEU A 42 -20.07 -40.38 -6.33
C LEU A 42 -20.91 -39.09 -6.34
N ASN A 43 -22.23 -39.17 -6.19
CA ASN A 43 -23.09 -37.99 -6.12
C ASN A 43 -22.77 -37.14 -4.89
N LEU A 44 -22.57 -37.75 -3.72
CA LEU A 44 -22.18 -37.03 -2.51
C LEU A 44 -20.84 -36.32 -2.71
N ALA A 45 -19.85 -37.01 -3.27
CA ALA A 45 -18.53 -36.48 -3.54
C ALA A 45 -18.50 -35.44 -4.67
N THR A 46 -19.53 -35.34 -5.52
CA THR A 46 -19.60 -34.31 -6.57
C THR A 46 -20.50 -33.13 -6.22
N SER A 47 -21.50 -33.34 -5.36
CA SER A 47 -22.51 -32.33 -5.02
C SER A 47 -22.27 -31.67 -3.66
N GLY A 48 -21.32 -32.18 -2.86
CA GLY A 48 -21.09 -31.77 -1.47
C GLY A 48 -19.96 -30.76 -1.27
N TYR A 49 -19.79 -29.77 -2.16
CA TYR A 49 -18.84 -28.69 -1.92
C TYR A 49 -19.54 -27.34 -1.97
N ASP A 50 -19.50 -26.62 -0.85
CA ASP A 50 -19.86 -25.22 -0.80
C ASP A 50 -18.59 -24.38 -0.94
N THR A 51 -18.59 -23.45 -1.89
CA THR A 51 -17.55 -22.43 -2.00
C THR A 51 -17.80 -21.38 -0.94
N VAL A 52 -16.92 -21.31 0.06
CA VAL A 52 -16.96 -20.26 1.08
C VAL A 52 -16.04 -19.13 0.65
N THR A 53 -16.54 -17.90 0.70
CA THR A 53 -15.73 -16.69 0.52
C THR A 53 -15.06 -16.34 1.84
N VAL A 54 -13.73 -16.21 1.82
CA VAL A 54 -12.93 -15.84 2.98
C VAL A 54 -12.01 -14.70 2.58
N THR A 55 -11.95 -13.66 3.41
CA THR A 55 -10.97 -12.59 3.27
C THR A 55 -9.63 -13.07 3.82
N THR A 56 -8.56 -12.89 3.05
CA THR A 56 -7.21 -13.32 3.42
C THR A 56 -6.22 -12.19 3.21
N SER A 57 -5.28 -12.04 4.12
CA SER A 57 -4.12 -11.16 3.95
C SER A 57 -3.01 -11.84 3.15
N GLU A 58 -3.05 -13.16 2.98
CA GLU A 58 -1.99 -13.91 2.31
C GLU A 58 -2.56 -14.68 1.10
N PRO A 59 -2.81 -13.99 -0.04
CA PRO A 59 -3.40 -14.62 -1.21
C PRO A 59 -2.52 -15.74 -1.76
N ASN A 60 -1.19 -15.57 -1.76
CA ASN A 60 -0.25 -16.59 -2.23
C ASN A 60 -0.31 -17.89 -1.41
N ALA A 61 -0.34 -17.77 -0.07
CA ALA A 61 -0.50 -18.92 0.82
C ALA A 61 -1.89 -19.56 0.65
N THR A 62 -2.91 -18.74 0.45
CA THR A 62 -4.29 -19.21 0.30
C THR A 62 -4.49 -19.98 -1.00
N ILE A 63 -3.96 -19.49 -2.13
CA ILE A 63 -4.03 -20.15 -3.45
C ILE A 63 -3.28 -21.49 -3.44
N THR A 64 -2.15 -21.56 -2.72
CA THR A 64 -1.34 -22.79 -2.61
C THR A 64 -1.90 -23.81 -1.62
N ASN A 65 -2.79 -23.40 -0.72
CA ASN A 65 -3.43 -24.27 0.26
C ASN A 65 -4.51 -25.15 -0.41
N THR A 66 -4.06 -26.24 -1.02
CA THR A 66 -4.93 -27.23 -1.65
C THR A 66 -5.47 -28.22 -0.63
N THR A 67 -6.78 -28.49 -0.69
CA THR A 67 -7.41 -29.51 0.17
C THR A 67 -7.04 -30.92 -0.29
N TYR A 68 -7.09 -31.89 0.62
CA TYR A 68 -6.80 -33.31 0.32
C TYR A 68 -7.65 -33.89 -0.83
N PHE A 69 -8.82 -33.32 -1.11
CA PHE A 69 -9.73 -33.74 -2.17
C PHE A 69 -9.44 -33.12 -3.54
N HIS A 70 -8.50 -32.17 -3.64
CA HIS A 70 -8.16 -31.51 -4.90
C HIS A 70 -7.73 -32.51 -6.01
N ASN A 71 -7.08 -33.61 -5.63
CA ASN A 71 -6.55 -34.59 -6.60
C ASN A 71 -7.44 -35.83 -6.80
N TRP A 72 -8.59 -35.95 -6.11
CA TRP A 72 -9.39 -37.18 -6.13
C TRP A 72 -10.90 -36.93 -6.17
N PRO A 73 -11.61 -37.32 -7.25
CA PRO A 73 -11.10 -37.80 -8.54
C PRO A 73 -10.61 -36.64 -9.41
N SER A 74 -9.34 -36.68 -9.84
CA SER A 74 -8.67 -35.59 -10.58
C SER A 74 -9.43 -35.05 -11.80
N PHE A 75 -10.25 -35.87 -12.45
CA PHE A 75 -11.06 -35.50 -13.62
C PHE A 75 -12.25 -34.57 -13.30
N LYS A 76 -12.63 -34.41 -12.03
CA LYS A 76 -13.68 -33.46 -11.60
C LYS A 76 -13.21 -32.42 -10.58
N THR A 77 -12.12 -32.69 -9.85
CA THR A 77 -11.70 -31.86 -8.70
C THR A 77 -10.58 -30.87 -9.01
N SER A 78 -9.99 -30.90 -10.22
CA SER A 78 -8.90 -29.98 -10.62
C SER A 78 -9.27 -28.50 -10.65
N LYS A 79 -10.57 -28.19 -10.68
CA LYS A 79 -11.12 -26.84 -10.64
C LYS A 79 -11.42 -26.34 -9.22
N ILE A 80 -11.27 -27.19 -8.20
CA ILE A 80 -11.51 -26.84 -6.79
C ILE A 80 -10.23 -26.19 -6.24
N ARG A 81 -9.88 -25.03 -6.78
CA ARG A 81 -8.75 -24.23 -6.30
C ARG A 81 -9.26 -22.94 -5.68
N PRO A 82 -8.77 -22.55 -4.51
CA PRO A 82 -9.02 -21.21 -4.00
C PRO A 82 -8.47 -20.19 -5.00
N THR A 83 -9.31 -19.21 -5.34
CA THR A 83 -8.96 -18.05 -6.16
C THR A 83 -9.13 -16.80 -5.32
N CYS A 84 -8.20 -15.85 -5.45
CA CYS A 84 -8.30 -14.55 -4.77
C CYS A 84 -8.69 -13.49 -5.79
N GLU A 85 -9.69 -12.67 -5.44
CA GLU A 85 -9.96 -11.45 -6.18
C GLU A 85 -8.99 -10.36 -5.71
N PRO A 86 -8.27 -9.67 -6.61
CA PRO A 86 -7.37 -8.60 -6.23
C PRO A 86 -8.13 -7.40 -5.67
N GLN A 87 -7.56 -6.77 -4.64
CA GLN A 87 -8.06 -5.47 -4.19
C GLN A 87 -7.67 -4.41 -5.21
N ARG A 88 -8.62 -3.57 -5.62
CA ARG A 88 -8.32 -2.44 -6.50
C ARG A 88 -7.88 -1.24 -5.67
N LEU A 89 -6.74 -0.67 -6.04
CA LEU A 89 -6.22 0.56 -5.47
C LEU A 89 -6.46 1.70 -6.48
N PRO A 90 -7.57 2.44 -6.38
CA PRO A 90 -7.76 3.68 -7.14
C PRO A 90 -6.72 4.77 -6.85
N VAL A 91 -6.44 5.58 -7.86
CA VAL A 91 -5.58 6.77 -7.74
C VAL A 91 -6.31 7.84 -6.89
N TYR A 92 -5.54 8.57 -6.07
CA TYR A 92 -5.95 9.63 -5.15
C TYR A 92 -6.73 9.19 -3.89
N GLU A 93 -6.89 7.89 -3.66
CA GLU A 93 -7.35 7.38 -2.37
C GLU A 93 -6.17 7.17 -1.40
N TYR A 94 -6.48 7.20 -0.11
CA TYR A 94 -5.50 7.01 0.97
C TYR A 94 -5.43 5.55 1.38
N TYR A 95 -4.20 5.05 1.50
CA TYR A 95 -3.88 3.69 1.91
C TYR A 95 -2.90 3.69 3.07
N TYR A 96 -2.94 2.63 3.86
CA TYR A 96 -1.98 2.38 4.92
C TYR A 96 -1.24 1.09 4.64
N THR A 97 0.03 1.08 5.02
CA THR A 97 0.85 -0.13 5.09
C THR A 97 0.41 -0.98 6.30
N ASN A 98 0.96 -2.19 6.42
CA ASN A 98 0.80 -3.01 7.63
C ASN A 98 1.40 -2.36 8.89
N ASN A 99 2.33 -1.42 8.70
CA ASN A 99 3.00 -0.67 9.76
C ASN A 99 2.23 0.60 10.15
N THR A 100 1.32 1.07 9.29
CA THR A 100 0.37 2.17 9.53
C THR A 100 1.01 3.50 9.94
N ALA A 101 2.28 3.76 9.60
CA ALA A 101 2.93 4.99 10.03
C ALA A 101 2.42 6.21 9.26
N PHE A 102 2.26 6.10 7.93
CA PHE A 102 1.78 7.20 7.11
C PHE A 102 0.59 6.81 6.22
N PRO A 103 -0.28 7.79 5.91
CA PRO A 103 -1.22 7.66 4.82
C PRO A 103 -0.49 7.88 3.49
N TYR A 104 -0.65 6.95 2.56
CA TYR A 104 -0.09 7.02 1.21
C TYR A 104 -1.20 7.25 0.19
N GLN A 105 -0.98 8.16 -0.74
CA GLN A 105 -1.84 8.35 -1.90
C GLN A 105 -1.15 7.86 -3.16
N LEU A 106 -1.84 7.00 -3.91
CA LEU A 106 -1.41 6.61 -5.25
C LEU A 106 -1.68 7.76 -6.22
N TYR A 107 -0.69 8.29 -6.91
CA TYR A 107 -0.87 9.40 -7.86
C TYR A 107 -0.48 9.07 -9.31
N SER A 108 0.36 8.05 -9.52
CA SER A 108 0.71 7.57 -10.86
C SER A 108 0.92 6.06 -10.89
N ILE A 109 0.71 5.46 -12.06
CA ILE A 109 0.97 4.04 -12.33
C ILE A 109 1.61 3.96 -13.70
N ASP A 110 2.75 3.29 -13.80
CA ASP A 110 3.57 3.20 -14.99
C ASP A 110 4.02 1.76 -15.23
N ASN A 111 4.33 1.44 -16.49
CA ASN A 111 4.96 0.18 -16.84
C ASN A 111 6.43 0.22 -16.44
N HIS A 112 6.90 -0.77 -15.68
CA HIS A 112 8.29 -0.82 -15.28
C HIS A 112 9.20 -1.17 -16.47
N GLY A 113 10.22 -0.36 -16.73
CA GLY A 113 11.24 -0.63 -17.76
C GLY A 113 10.92 -0.18 -19.19
N THR A 114 9.82 0.55 -19.39
CA THR A 114 9.51 1.20 -20.68
C THR A 114 9.71 2.72 -20.54
N GLU A 115 10.50 3.33 -21.43
CA GLU A 115 10.64 4.79 -21.54
C GLU A 115 9.38 5.48 -22.11
N GLU A 116 8.32 4.71 -22.40
CA GLU A 116 7.05 5.25 -22.84
C GLU A 116 6.37 6.05 -21.73
N TRP A 117 5.91 7.25 -22.09
CA TRP A 117 5.22 8.18 -21.23
C TRP A 117 4.10 7.51 -20.41
N THR A 118 4.03 7.93 -19.16
CA THR A 118 3.07 7.55 -18.11
C THR A 118 1.73 7.07 -18.64
N THR A 119 1.42 5.78 -18.43
CA THR A 119 0.09 5.25 -18.73
C THR A 119 -0.78 5.51 -17.52
N TYR A 120 -1.47 6.66 -17.45
CA TYR A 120 -2.35 6.99 -16.32
C TYR A 120 -3.50 5.98 -16.19
N LEU A 121 -3.27 4.89 -15.47
CA LEU A 121 -4.31 3.96 -15.06
C LEU A 121 -5.08 4.57 -13.89
N ALA A 122 -6.39 4.38 -13.86
CA ALA A 122 -7.25 4.90 -12.79
C ALA A 122 -7.19 4.06 -11.50
N ASP A 123 -6.81 2.79 -11.64
CA ASP A 123 -6.65 1.83 -10.54
C ASP A 123 -5.56 0.79 -10.87
N ILE A 124 -5.07 0.12 -9.83
CA ILE A 124 -4.21 -1.05 -9.95
C ILE A 124 -4.78 -2.21 -9.14
N ALA A 125 -4.82 -3.41 -9.74
CA ALA A 125 -5.20 -4.64 -9.08
C ALA A 125 -4.04 -5.17 -8.23
N HIS A 126 -4.20 -5.18 -6.91
CA HIS A 126 -3.16 -5.51 -5.94
C HIS A 126 -3.54 -6.75 -5.11
N LEU A 127 -2.60 -7.69 -5.00
CA LEU A 127 -2.75 -8.96 -4.25
C LEU A 127 -1.85 -8.98 -3.01
N ASN A 128 -1.82 -7.89 -2.25
CA ASN A 128 -0.97 -7.72 -1.06
C ASN A 128 0.51 -8.11 -1.29
N ASN A 129 1.01 -7.83 -2.50
CA ASN A 129 2.41 -8.07 -2.83
C ASN A 129 3.26 -6.95 -2.21
N PRO A 130 4.46 -7.24 -1.68
CA PRO A 130 5.30 -6.21 -1.09
C PRO A 130 5.71 -5.16 -2.13
N LEU A 131 5.79 -3.91 -1.69
CA LEU A 131 6.42 -2.85 -2.46
C LEU A 131 7.94 -3.04 -2.41
N THR A 132 8.60 -2.92 -3.55
CA THR A 132 10.05 -3.12 -3.69
C THR A 132 10.65 -1.98 -4.49
N GLU A 133 11.97 -1.79 -4.41
CA GLU A 133 12.70 -0.78 -5.20
C GLU A 133 12.07 0.62 -5.06
N CYS A 134 11.78 1.02 -3.81
CA CYS A 134 11.22 2.34 -3.52
C CYS A 134 12.30 3.42 -3.57
N GLU A 135 12.05 4.46 -4.38
CA GLU A 135 12.96 5.57 -4.65
C GLU A 135 12.25 6.88 -4.35
N PHE A 136 12.90 7.75 -3.57
CA PHE A 136 12.38 9.09 -3.37
C PHE A 136 12.70 9.96 -4.58
N GLN A 137 11.72 10.76 -4.97
CA GLN A 137 11.87 11.79 -5.99
C GLN A 137 12.06 13.15 -5.32
N GLN A 138 11.23 13.43 -4.31
CA GLN A 138 11.20 14.75 -3.69
C GLN A 138 10.61 14.70 -2.28
N ILE A 139 11.15 15.52 -1.39
CA ILE A 139 10.51 15.89 -0.11
C ILE A 139 10.23 17.40 -0.13
N CYS A 140 9.00 17.78 0.19
CA CYS A 140 8.54 19.17 0.24
C CYS A 140 8.06 19.49 1.66
N ILE A 141 8.70 20.47 2.28
CA ILE A 141 8.23 21.09 3.52
C ILE A 141 7.47 22.34 3.13
N ARG A 142 6.18 22.40 3.44
CA ARG A 142 5.37 23.60 3.28
C ARG A 142 5.14 24.24 4.62
N PHE A 143 5.40 25.54 4.71
CA PHE A 143 5.11 26.32 5.89
C PHE A 143 4.14 27.45 5.53
N GLU A 144 3.19 27.66 6.43
CA GLU A 144 2.21 28.75 6.35
C GLU A 144 2.15 29.43 7.71
N ASP A 145 2.43 30.73 7.72
CA ASP A 145 2.26 31.61 8.87
C ASP A 145 0.81 32.13 8.90
N GLU A 146 0.05 31.66 9.88
CA GLU A 146 -1.04 32.44 10.43
C GLU A 146 -0.50 33.27 11.57
N ARG A 147 -0.63 34.61 11.48
CA ARG A 147 -0.29 35.55 12.56
C ARG A 147 -1.16 35.37 13.83
N ASP A 148 -1.97 34.31 13.87
CA ASP A 148 -2.74 33.82 15.01
C ASP A 148 -1.94 32.71 15.74
N ASP A 149 -2.47 32.18 16.84
CA ASP A 149 -1.75 31.23 17.71
C ASP A 149 -1.48 29.84 17.09
N ASP A 150 -2.02 29.56 15.90
CA ASP A 150 -1.98 28.25 15.22
C ASP A 150 -0.81 28.07 14.22
N PHE A 151 0.30 28.78 14.44
CA PHE A 151 1.49 28.66 13.59
C PHE A 151 1.95 27.20 13.46
N GLY A 152 2.09 26.72 12.22
CA GLY A 152 2.51 25.34 11.95
C GLY A 152 1.36 24.34 11.82
N GLU A 153 0.11 24.67 12.18
CA GLU A 153 -1.01 23.74 12.04
C GLU A 153 -1.43 23.52 10.57
N ARG A 154 -1.19 24.51 9.71
CA ARG A 154 -1.38 24.41 8.25
C ARG A 154 -0.13 24.00 7.50
N SER A 155 0.99 23.90 8.21
CA SER A 155 2.24 23.44 7.62
C SER A 155 2.18 21.92 7.42
N SER A 156 2.76 21.46 6.32
CA SER A 156 2.71 20.07 5.91
C SER A 156 4.05 19.59 5.37
N LEU A 157 4.20 18.28 5.40
CA LEU A 157 5.35 17.58 4.85
C LEU A 157 4.84 16.56 3.84
N ASP A 158 5.29 16.70 2.59
CA ASP A 158 4.90 15.85 1.48
C ASP A 158 6.15 15.13 0.94
N ALA A 159 6.10 13.82 0.82
CA ALA A 159 7.14 13.03 0.16
C ALA A 159 6.57 12.34 -1.07
N PHE A 160 7.22 12.57 -2.21
CA PHE A 160 6.94 11.93 -3.47
C PHE A 160 7.97 10.83 -3.70
N LEU A 161 7.48 9.62 -3.86
CA LEU A 161 8.31 8.45 -4.09
C LEU A 161 7.69 7.56 -5.17
N SER A 162 8.51 6.68 -5.73
CA SER A 162 8.07 5.65 -6.64
C SER A 162 8.51 4.28 -6.17
N CYS A 163 7.64 3.28 -6.23
CA CYS A 163 7.94 1.91 -5.86
C CYS A 163 7.58 0.96 -7.01
N VAL A 164 8.14 -0.25 -6.99
CA VAL A 164 7.79 -1.35 -7.89
C VAL A 164 6.88 -2.33 -7.17
N VAL A 165 5.83 -2.76 -7.88
CA VAL A 165 4.91 -3.79 -7.44
C VAL A 165 4.74 -4.84 -8.52
N ASP A 166 4.86 -6.11 -8.12
CA ASP A 166 4.54 -7.24 -8.97
C ASP A 166 3.01 -7.45 -8.98
N ILE A 167 2.40 -7.42 -10.17
CA ILE A 167 1.00 -7.79 -10.37
C ILE A 167 0.89 -8.87 -11.46
N GLU A 168 -0.28 -9.50 -11.61
CA GLU A 168 -0.47 -10.59 -12.59
C GLU A 168 -0.13 -10.19 -14.04
N THR A 169 -0.33 -8.91 -14.38
CA THR A 169 -0.03 -8.37 -15.73
C THR A 169 1.43 -7.96 -15.92
N GLY A 170 2.28 -8.13 -14.91
CA GLY A 170 3.70 -7.81 -14.92
C GLY A 170 4.11 -6.81 -13.83
N ARG A 171 5.37 -6.36 -13.87
CA ARG A 171 5.88 -5.34 -12.95
C ARG A 171 5.37 -3.96 -13.34
N LYS A 172 4.83 -3.23 -12.36
CA LYS A 172 4.43 -1.83 -12.49
C LYS A 172 5.25 -0.96 -11.55
N LYS A 173 5.60 0.24 -12.01
CA LYS A 173 6.15 1.31 -11.17
C LYS A 173 4.99 2.19 -10.75
N ILE A 174 4.82 2.43 -9.46
CA ILE A 174 3.73 3.25 -8.91
C ILE A 174 4.31 4.49 -8.24
N GLY A 175 3.65 5.63 -8.40
CA GLY A 175 3.96 6.86 -7.68
C GLY A 175 3.09 6.97 -6.43
N LEU A 176 3.74 7.16 -5.28
CA LEU A 176 3.09 7.35 -3.98
C LEU A 176 3.43 8.73 -3.41
N VAL A 177 2.46 9.35 -2.76
CA VAL A 177 2.66 10.54 -1.92
C VAL A 177 2.39 10.18 -0.47
N ALA A 178 3.36 10.39 0.41
CA ALA A 178 3.16 10.35 1.85
C ALA A 178 2.98 11.78 2.38
N ASN A 179 1.94 12.00 3.18
CA ASN A 179 1.66 13.30 3.79
C ASN A 179 1.75 13.20 5.32
N TYR A 180 2.37 14.22 5.94
CA TYR A 180 2.35 14.43 7.38
C TYR A 180 1.95 15.87 7.68
N SER A 181 1.00 16.05 8.59
CA SER A 181 0.73 17.35 9.22
C SER A 181 0.31 17.17 10.68
N PRO A 182 0.71 18.09 11.59
CA PRO A 182 0.34 18.01 13.01
C PRO A 182 -1.18 18.05 13.24
N ARG A 183 -1.91 18.77 12.40
CA ARG A 183 -3.37 18.85 12.46
C ARG A 183 -4.02 17.50 12.15
N GLN A 184 -3.51 16.81 11.14
CA GLN A 184 -3.94 15.46 10.82
C GLN A 184 -3.66 14.53 12.00
N GLU A 185 -2.45 14.55 12.56
CA GLU A 185 -2.06 13.73 13.71
C GLU A 185 -3.07 13.83 14.89
N LYS A 186 -3.53 15.04 15.21
CA LYS A 186 -4.53 15.28 16.27
C LYS A 186 -5.92 14.69 15.97
N GLN A 187 -6.31 14.60 14.70
CA GLN A 187 -7.69 14.24 14.31
C GLN A 187 -7.90 12.74 14.06
N SER A 188 -6.88 11.99 13.62
CA SER A 188 -7.15 10.67 13.02
C SER A 188 -6.06 9.60 13.16
N PHE A 189 -4.90 9.86 13.79
CA PHE A 189 -3.76 8.94 13.65
C PHE A 189 -3.44 8.19 14.95
N PRO A 190 -3.61 6.86 14.97
CA PRO A 190 -2.89 6.05 15.90
C PRO A 190 -1.46 5.88 15.36
N LEU A 191 -0.65 6.95 15.41
CA LEU A 191 0.80 6.79 15.54
C LEU A 191 1.12 6.28 16.97
N SER A 192 0.39 5.25 17.41
CA SER A 192 0.61 4.51 18.66
C SER A 192 1.60 3.40 18.35
N MET A 193 2.83 3.82 18.08
CA MET A 193 3.93 2.90 17.85
C MET A 193 4.38 2.35 19.20
N ASP A 194 4.30 1.03 19.35
CA ASP A 194 4.86 0.36 20.51
C ASP A 194 6.39 0.46 20.41
N ARG A 195 7.02 1.09 21.40
CA ARG A 195 8.47 1.26 21.48
C ARG A 195 9.22 -0.07 21.37
N ASN A 196 8.60 -1.18 21.77
CA ASN A 196 9.23 -2.50 21.76
C ASN A 196 9.06 -3.27 20.44
N GLN A 197 7.94 -3.08 19.72
CA GLN A 197 7.66 -3.81 18.48
C GLN A 197 8.03 -3.01 17.22
N THR A 198 7.91 -1.68 17.26
CA THR A 198 8.13 -0.78 16.13
C THR A 198 9.06 0.38 16.52
N ALA A 199 10.22 0.03 17.09
CA ALA A 199 11.20 1.00 17.58
C ALA A 199 11.63 2.03 16.51
N SER A 200 11.85 1.60 15.26
CA SER A 200 12.21 2.47 14.10
C SER A 200 11.18 3.53 13.86
N LEU A 201 9.92 3.14 13.83
CA LEU A 201 8.81 4.06 13.60
C LEU A 201 8.60 4.97 14.81
N TRP A 202 8.74 4.45 16.03
CA TRP A 202 8.62 5.24 17.26
C TRP A 202 9.66 6.37 17.34
N TRP A 203 10.92 6.06 17.07
CA TRP A 203 11.99 7.06 17.02
C TRP A 203 11.82 7.99 15.83
N GLY A 204 11.49 7.46 14.65
CA GLY A 204 11.21 8.24 13.45
C GLY A 204 10.13 9.30 13.69
N LYS A 205 9.01 8.91 14.28
CA LYS A 205 7.94 9.83 14.72
C LYS A 205 8.46 10.90 15.68
N SER A 206 9.23 10.50 16.68
CA SER A 206 9.77 11.42 17.70
C SER A 206 10.68 12.47 17.06
N LEU A 207 11.55 12.05 16.14
CA LEU A 207 12.45 12.92 15.39
C LEU A 207 11.66 13.86 14.46
N ILE A 208 10.70 13.33 13.68
CA ILE A 208 9.84 14.16 12.82
C ILE A 208 9.13 15.22 13.65
N SER A 209 8.49 14.84 14.77
CA SER A 209 7.79 15.79 15.63
C SER A 209 8.72 16.88 16.18
N TRP A 210 9.91 16.51 16.65
CA TRP A 210 10.89 17.45 17.18
C TRP A 210 11.44 18.39 16.10
N TYR A 211 11.95 17.84 15.00
CA TYR A 211 12.51 18.62 13.90
C TYR A 211 11.45 19.46 13.19
N PHE A 212 10.19 18.99 13.12
CA PHE A 212 9.08 19.78 12.61
C PHE A 212 8.86 21.00 13.49
N ALA A 213 8.75 20.83 14.81
CA ALA A 213 8.59 21.94 15.75
C ALA A 213 9.75 22.94 15.67
N GLN A 214 11.01 22.47 15.58
CA GLN A 214 12.18 23.35 15.44
C GLN A 214 12.19 24.09 14.10
N THR A 215 11.91 23.39 13.00
CA THR A 215 11.84 24.02 11.67
C THR A 215 10.77 25.10 11.64
N MET A 216 9.59 24.81 12.19
CA MET A 216 8.50 25.78 12.29
C MET A 216 8.89 26.97 13.19
N TYR A 217 9.52 26.72 14.34
CA TYR A 217 9.98 27.79 15.23
C TYR A 217 10.94 28.75 14.51
N GLU A 218 11.96 28.24 13.83
CA GLU A 218 12.92 29.07 13.10
C GLU A 218 12.27 29.80 11.91
N MET A 219 11.36 29.12 11.18
CA MET A 219 10.57 29.76 10.12
C MET A 219 9.73 30.91 10.66
N ARG A 220 9.12 30.76 11.84
CA ARG A 220 8.35 31.83 12.50
C ARG A 220 9.24 33.01 12.89
N GLN A 221 10.43 32.74 13.44
CA GLN A 221 11.39 33.80 13.77
C GLN A 221 11.77 34.58 12.51
N ALA A 222 12.03 33.89 11.42
CA ALA A 222 12.37 34.51 10.16
C ALA A 222 11.17 35.24 9.54
N ALA A 223 9.93 34.74 9.69
CA ALA A 223 8.71 35.37 9.19
C ALA A 223 8.49 36.78 9.76
N TYR A 224 8.91 37.04 11.00
CA TYR A 224 8.88 38.39 11.60
C TYR A 224 9.99 39.33 11.10
N MET A 225 10.93 38.85 10.28
CA MET A 225 12.00 39.66 9.73
C MET A 225 11.62 40.21 8.36
N PRO A 226 11.68 41.53 8.14
CA PRO A 226 11.47 42.10 6.83
C PRO A 226 12.60 41.69 5.87
N VAL A 227 12.21 41.19 4.70
CA VAL A 227 13.12 40.83 3.60
C VAL A 227 12.89 41.79 2.44
N ASN A 228 13.97 42.40 1.94
CA ASN A 228 13.90 43.22 0.71
C ASN A 228 14.09 42.31 -0.49
N LEU A 229 13.10 42.25 -1.39
CA LEU A 229 13.12 41.32 -2.52
C LEU A 229 14.13 41.69 -3.61
N THR A 230 14.55 42.96 -3.65
CA THR A 230 15.48 43.49 -4.65
C THR A 230 16.57 44.31 -3.99
N MET A 231 17.81 44.15 -4.46
CA MET A 231 18.92 45.00 -4.02
C MET A 231 18.61 46.46 -4.35
N GLY A 232 18.42 47.30 -3.33
CA GLY A 232 18.10 48.72 -3.48
C GLY A 232 16.61 49.07 -3.37
N SER A 233 15.72 48.08 -3.17
CA SER A 233 14.33 48.34 -2.80
C SER A 233 14.19 48.66 -1.31
N THR A 234 13.29 49.60 -0.99
CA THR A 234 12.83 49.93 0.36
C THR A 234 11.55 49.17 0.75
N GLU A 235 10.98 48.38 -0.16
CA GLU A 235 9.80 47.57 0.13
C GLU A 235 10.22 46.33 0.92
N GLU A 236 9.70 46.28 2.14
CA GLU A 236 9.89 45.19 3.10
C GLU A 236 8.75 44.18 2.96
N TYR A 237 9.11 42.91 2.86
CA TYR A 237 8.16 41.80 2.79
C TYR A 237 8.36 40.85 3.95
N TYR A 238 7.24 40.32 4.45
CA TYR A 238 7.23 39.29 5.48
C TYR A 238 6.98 37.93 4.84
N MET A 239 7.59 36.88 5.38
CA MET A 239 7.43 35.53 4.84
C MET A 239 6.17 34.90 5.44
N ASN A 240 5.04 35.05 4.73
CA ASN A 240 3.77 34.48 5.18
C ASN A 240 3.61 33.00 4.77
N GLU A 241 4.24 32.58 3.68
CA GLU A 241 4.20 31.21 3.20
C GLU A 241 5.54 30.86 2.54
N GLY A 242 5.88 29.58 2.51
CA GLY A 242 6.98 29.11 1.68
C GLY A 242 7.14 27.62 1.67
N GLN A 243 8.11 27.21 0.87
CA GLN A 243 8.33 25.81 0.54
C GLN A 243 9.83 25.53 0.46
N VAL A 244 10.25 24.43 1.07
CA VAL A 244 11.60 23.89 0.95
C VAL A 244 11.52 22.56 0.24
N PHE A 245 12.27 22.44 -0.86
CA PHE A 245 12.32 21.23 -1.67
C PHE A 245 13.67 20.55 -1.54
N PHE A 246 13.62 19.25 -1.30
CA PHE A 246 14.76 18.35 -1.32
C PHE A 246 14.55 17.38 -2.48
N LEU A 247 15.43 17.43 -3.47
CA LEU A 247 15.48 16.45 -4.55
C LEU A 247 16.51 15.40 -4.14
N THR A 248 16.02 14.21 -3.81
CA THR A 248 16.85 13.11 -3.32
C THR A 248 17.48 12.37 -4.49
N ILE A 249 18.67 11.82 -4.28
CA ILE A 249 19.15 10.79 -5.20
C ILE A 249 18.20 9.58 -5.16
N PRO A 250 18.03 8.84 -6.28
CA PRO A 250 17.05 7.75 -6.36
C PRO A 250 17.23 6.67 -5.29
N GLN A 251 18.49 6.31 -4.98
CA GLN A 251 18.82 5.33 -3.96
C GLN A 251 20.02 5.78 -3.14
N ILE A 252 19.83 5.82 -1.82
CA ILE A 252 20.90 6.05 -0.85
C ILE A 252 21.38 4.68 -0.40
N SER A 253 22.59 4.30 -0.83
CA SER A 253 23.17 2.98 -0.55
C SER A 253 24.23 3.00 0.55
N ASP A 254 24.77 4.18 0.88
CA ASP A 254 25.85 4.36 1.87
C ASP A 254 25.45 5.28 3.03
N ALA A 255 25.81 4.89 4.26
CA ALA A 255 25.58 5.68 5.47
C ALA A 255 26.29 7.03 5.42
N GLU A 256 27.48 7.08 4.83
CA GLU A 256 28.23 8.33 4.70
C GLU A 256 27.57 9.29 3.70
N GLN A 257 26.92 8.73 2.67
CA GLN A 257 26.10 9.51 1.74
C GLN A 257 24.89 10.13 2.44
N PHE A 258 24.25 9.39 3.35
CA PHE A 258 23.16 9.92 4.17
C PHE A 258 23.61 10.97 5.20
N LYS A 259 24.79 10.80 5.81
CA LYS A 259 25.32 11.75 6.81
C LYS A 259 25.74 13.09 6.22
N SER A 260 26.29 13.06 5.02
CA SER A 260 26.74 14.25 4.31
C SER A 260 25.58 14.98 3.61
N ASP A 261 25.88 16.10 2.95
CA ASP A 261 24.94 16.83 2.09
C ASP A 261 24.76 16.13 0.72
N SER A 262 25.35 14.93 0.52
CA SER A 262 25.42 14.23 -0.77
C SER A 262 24.27 13.24 -1.03
N TRP A 263 23.30 13.17 -0.11
CA TRP A 263 22.04 12.45 -0.28
C TRP A 263 21.04 13.16 -1.21
N MET A 264 21.34 14.39 -1.63
CA MET A 264 20.54 15.19 -2.54
C MET A 264 21.13 15.21 -3.94
N GLU A 265 20.29 15.11 -4.97
CA GLU A 265 20.70 15.26 -6.38
C GLU A 265 21.06 16.71 -6.70
N PHE A 266 20.29 17.64 -6.13
CA PHE A 266 20.50 19.07 -6.30
C PHE A 266 20.55 19.78 -4.95
N LYS A 267 21.16 20.97 -4.93
CA LYS A 267 21.01 21.85 -3.77
C LYS A 267 19.52 22.12 -3.54
N PRO A 268 19.06 22.09 -2.29
CA PRO A 268 17.68 22.37 -1.93
C PRO A 268 17.22 23.73 -2.46
N ALA A 269 15.98 23.78 -2.89
CA ALA A 269 15.36 25.02 -3.37
C ALA A 269 14.41 25.55 -2.29
N CYS A 270 14.65 26.78 -1.86
CA CYS A 270 13.82 27.47 -0.88
C CYS A 270 13.06 28.60 -1.57
N PHE A 271 11.74 28.54 -1.46
CA PHE A 271 10.81 29.50 -2.04
C PHE A 271 10.03 30.19 -0.93
N PHE A 272 10.00 31.51 -0.99
CA PHE A 272 9.23 32.34 -0.06
C PHE A 272 8.19 33.12 -0.83
N PHE A 273 7.00 33.21 -0.25
CA PHE A 273 5.87 33.92 -0.81
C PHE A 273 5.46 35.05 0.14
N PRO A 274 5.38 36.29 -0.37
CA PRO A 274 5.08 37.44 0.47
C PRO A 274 3.60 37.50 0.83
N ASP A 275 2.71 36.96 -0.03
CA ASP A 275 1.27 36.91 0.19
C ASP A 275 0.77 35.47 0.04
N ARG A 276 -0.30 35.13 0.75
CA ARG A 276 -0.94 33.80 0.66
C ARG A 276 -1.48 33.56 -0.74
N GLY A 277 -1.17 32.40 -1.30
CA GLY A 277 -1.61 32.03 -2.65
C GLY A 277 -0.96 32.88 -3.75
N ALA A 278 0.10 33.64 -3.42
CA ALA A 278 0.88 34.33 -4.44
C ALA A 278 1.56 33.30 -5.35
N THR A 279 1.27 33.39 -6.64
CA THR A 279 1.97 32.61 -7.68
C THR A 279 3.31 33.25 -8.06
N ARG A 280 3.60 34.45 -7.55
CA ARG A 280 4.87 35.14 -7.74
C ARG A 280 5.77 34.87 -6.55
N PHE A 281 6.85 34.14 -6.81
CA PHE A 281 7.94 33.93 -5.87
C PHE A 281 8.56 35.27 -5.50
N ALA A 282 8.67 35.55 -4.20
CA ALA A 282 9.37 36.72 -3.71
C ALA A 282 10.87 36.59 -3.97
N ASN A 283 11.41 35.40 -3.75
CA ASN A 283 12.81 35.05 -3.96
C ASN A 283 12.99 33.53 -4.05
N THR A 284 13.94 33.10 -4.88
CA THR A 284 14.47 31.73 -4.87
C THR A 284 15.87 31.77 -4.27
N TRP A 285 16.08 31.06 -3.17
CA TRP A 285 17.40 30.95 -2.58
C TRP A 285 17.90 29.52 -2.67
N LYS A 286 19.19 29.41 -2.96
CA LYS A 286 19.91 28.16 -2.75
C LYS A 286 20.05 27.99 -1.24
N CYS A 287 19.38 26.98 -0.71
CA CYS A 287 19.59 26.57 0.67
C CYS A 287 20.94 25.81 0.71
N ASP A 288 21.90 26.35 1.44
CA ASP A 288 23.31 26.02 1.39
C ASP A 288 23.94 26.47 2.70
N ARG A 289 24.47 25.51 3.45
CA ARG A 289 25.08 25.72 4.76
C ARG A 289 26.25 26.72 4.74
N GLU A 290 26.90 26.90 3.58
CA GLU A 290 28.08 27.74 3.38
C GLU A 290 27.78 29.10 2.74
N ALA A 291 26.57 29.32 2.24
CA ALA A 291 26.22 30.61 1.68
C ALA A 291 26.31 31.68 2.77
N LYS A 292 27.03 32.78 2.48
CA LYS A 292 27.01 33.98 3.32
C LYS A 292 25.63 34.62 3.24
N TYR A 293 24.70 34.08 4.00
CA TYR A 293 23.38 34.68 4.14
C TYR A 293 23.49 36.03 4.83
N ARG A 294 22.71 36.99 4.33
CA ARG A 294 22.54 38.28 4.99
C ARG A 294 21.90 38.12 6.38
N TYR A 295 21.18 37.02 6.60
CA TYR A 295 20.47 36.69 7.84
C TYR A 295 20.94 35.30 8.32
N LYS A 296 21.47 35.24 9.55
CA LYS A 296 22.00 33.99 10.15
C LYS A 296 20.89 32.97 10.42
N GLU A 297 19.65 33.44 10.49
CA GLU A 297 18.43 32.72 10.82
C GLU A 297 18.08 31.69 9.73
N PHE A 298 18.33 32.01 8.46
CA PHE A 298 18.14 31.06 7.36
C PHE A 298 19.08 29.84 7.43
N ARG A 299 20.23 29.98 8.10
CA ARG A 299 21.15 28.85 8.31
C ARG A 299 20.57 27.83 9.30
N GLN A 300 19.86 28.30 10.33
CA GLN A 300 19.25 27.44 11.34
C GLN A 300 18.00 26.74 10.79
N ILE A 301 17.18 27.48 10.02
CA ILE A 301 16.08 26.92 9.25
C ILE A 301 16.55 25.75 8.40
N TRP A 302 17.62 25.95 7.63
CA TRP A 302 18.17 24.91 6.76
C TRP A 302 18.54 23.64 7.53
N TYR A 303 19.28 23.79 8.63
CA TYR A 303 19.74 22.66 9.43
C TYR A 303 18.57 21.80 9.94
N TYR A 304 17.54 22.43 10.52
CA TYR A 304 16.39 21.67 11.02
C TYR A 304 15.51 21.11 9.90
N ALA A 305 15.35 21.85 8.79
CA ALA A 305 14.62 21.37 7.62
C ALA A 305 15.29 20.14 7.01
N GLU A 306 16.61 20.12 6.93
CA GLU A 306 17.38 18.98 6.43
C GLU A 306 17.20 17.75 7.34
N MET A 307 17.34 17.94 8.65
CA MET A 307 17.14 16.85 9.60
C MET A 307 15.69 16.35 9.62
N LEU A 308 14.71 17.24 9.44
CA LEU A 308 13.32 16.88 9.26
C LEU A 308 13.14 16.01 8.02
N ALA A 309 13.67 16.43 6.87
CA ALA A 309 13.57 15.67 5.62
C ALA A 309 14.26 14.30 5.72
N LYS A 310 15.44 14.22 6.35
CA LYS A 310 16.13 12.96 6.65
C LYS A 310 15.30 12.04 7.55
N SER A 311 14.75 12.57 8.64
CA SER A 311 13.91 11.79 9.56
C SER A 311 12.64 11.25 8.87
N PHE A 312 12.04 12.04 7.99
CA PHE A 312 10.86 11.63 7.24
C PHE A 312 11.18 10.56 6.20
N TYR A 313 12.27 10.74 5.45
CA TYR A 313 12.78 9.74 4.52
C TYR A 313 12.95 8.38 5.22
N THR A 314 13.69 8.35 6.33
CA THR A 314 14.01 7.10 7.02
C THR A 314 12.78 6.42 7.61
N THR A 315 11.82 7.22 8.10
CA THR A 315 10.59 6.69 8.69
C THR A 315 9.69 6.08 7.62
N ILE A 316 9.56 6.73 6.45
CA ILE A 316 8.81 6.18 5.31
C ILE A 316 9.46 4.90 4.79
N MET A 317 10.79 4.85 4.65
CA MET A 317 11.46 3.63 4.18
C MET A 317 11.25 2.47 5.14
N ALA A 318 11.28 2.73 6.46
CA ALA A 318 10.93 1.74 7.48
C ALA A 318 9.45 1.31 7.41
N ASP A 319 8.53 2.25 7.20
CA ASP A 319 7.09 1.99 7.08
C ASP A 319 6.76 1.10 5.87
N LEU A 320 7.44 1.35 4.74
CA LEU A 320 7.35 0.57 3.50
C LEU A 320 8.12 -0.76 3.55
N GLY A 321 8.76 -1.09 4.68
CA GLY A 321 9.50 -2.35 4.86
C GLY A 321 10.74 -2.45 3.97
N GLN A 322 11.31 -1.33 3.51
CA GLN A 322 12.51 -1.34 2.69
C GLN A 322 13.75 -1.59 3.55
N ILE A 323 14.62 -2.49 3.10
CA ILE A 323 15.91 -2.79 3.73
C ILE A 323 16.94 -1.75 3.24
N THR A 324 16.69 -0.48 3.53
CA THR A 324 17.62 0.62 3.27
C THR A 324 18.07 1.23 4.59
N LEU A 325 19.20 1.94 4.57
CA LEU A 325 19.80 2.69 5.70
C LEU A 325 18.78 3.16 6.75
N ASN A 326 18.60 2.32 7.75
CA ASN A 326 17.73 2.59 8.88
C ASN A 326 18.58 3.26 9.96
N VAL A 327 18.17 4.46 10.40
CA VAL A 327 18.81 5.23 11.49
C VAL A 327 18.95 4.41 12.76
N LEU A 328 18.16 3.35 12.93
CA LEU A 328 18.23 2.47 14.11
C LEU A 328 19.04 1.19 13.95
N GLU A 329 19.32 0.72 12.73
CA GLU A 329 20.21 -0.44 12.53
C GLU A 329 21.66 0.00 12.35
N ASN A 330 21.89 1.20 11.82
CA ASN A 330 23.23 1.77 11.64
C ASN A 330 23.49 2.82 12.72
N GLY A 331 24.09 2.39 13.83
CA GLY A 331 24.50 3.25 14.95
C GLY A 331 25.50 4.37 14.61
N ASP A 332 25.96 4.42 13.35
CA ASP A 332 26.83 5.47 12.84
C ASP A 332 26.07 6.64 12.19
N LEU A 333 24.76 6.51 11.90
CA LEU A 333 23.92 7.61 11.37
C LEU A 333 23.67 8.65 12.47
N PRO A 334 23.54 9.96 12.13
CA PRO A 334 23.47 11.01 13.14
C PRO A 334 22.17 10.85 13.94
N GLN A 335 22.30 10.65 15.25
CA GLN A 335 21.20 10.75 16.22
C GLN A 335 20.85 12.20 16.50
#